data_AF-A0A6I5P0I6-F1
#
_entry.id   AF-A0A6I5P0I6-F1
#
_cell.length_a   1.000
_cell.length_b   1.000
_cell.length_c   1.000
_cell.angle_alpha   90.00
_cell.angle_beta   90.00
_cell.angle_gamma   90.00
#
_symmetry.space_group_name_H-M   'P 1'
#
loop_
_entity.id
_entity.type
_entity.pdbx_description
1 polymer ?
#
loop_
_entity_poly.entity_id
_entity_poly.type
_entity_poly.pdbx_seq_one_letter_code
_entity_poly.pdbx_strand_id
1 'polypeptide(L)'
;MVAQQVLSSQWCRCLETAELMGLAEVEPFTPLNSFFRDRSMAEAQTTEVQQYLLSPAETPGVMVMVTHQVNVTDLTGIVPQSGEAVVLRVADTSLTQIGQFRPEL
;
A
#
# COMPACT_ATOMS: atom_id res chain seq x y z
N MET A 1 14.43 12.42 0.08
CA MET A 1 14.07 11.12 -0.54
C MET A 1 12.80 11.38 -1.31
N VAL A 2 12.76 11.13 -2.62
CA VAL A 2 11.55 11.30 -3.44
C VAL A 2 11.01 9.89 -3.67
N ALA A 3 9.73 9.64 -3.38
CA ALA A 3 9.12 8.36 -3.72
C ALA A 3 9.02 8.28 -5.25
N GLN A 4 9.30 7.12 -5.83
CA GLN A 4 9.25 6.97 -7.28
C GLN A 4 7.81 6.92 -7.79
N GLN A 5 6.90 6.45 -6.94
CA GLN A 5 5.46 6.40 -7.17
C GLN A 5 4.71 6.46 -5.83
N VAL A 6 3.59 7.16 -5.82
CA VAL A 6 2.65 7.19 -4.69
C VAL A 6 1.28 6.75 -5.18
N LEU A 7 0.84 5.56 -4.75
CA LEU A 7 -0.47 5.02 -5.04
C LEU A 7 -1.37 5.18 -3.82
N SER A 8 -2.65 5.43 -4.02
CA SER A 8 -3.59 5.56 -2.90
C SER A 8 -4.95 4.95 -3.19
N SER A 9 -5.61 4.44 -2.15
CA SER A 9 -7.05 4.22 -2.19
C SER A 9 -7.77 5.49 -2.59
N GLN A 10 -8.85 5.35 -3.37
CA GLN A 10 -9.70 6.46 -3.80
C GLN A 10 -10.53 7.08 -2.67
N TRP A 11 -10.45 6.57 -1.44
CA TRP A 11 -11.21 7.11 -0.32
C TRP A 11 -10.53 8.39 0.18
N CYS A 12 -11.29 9.47 0.41
CA CYS A 12 -10.74 10.81 0.68
C CYS A 12 -9.64 10.83 1.76
N ARG A 13 -9.80 10.10 2.87
CA ARG A 13 -8.78 10.04 3.93
C ARG A 13 -7.44 9.48 3.48
N CYS A 14 -7.44 8.54 2.54
CA CYS A 14 -6.22 7.94 2.00
C CYS A 14 -5.58 8.87 0.97
N LEU A 15 -6.40 9.52 0.12
CA LEU A 15 -5.93 10.54 -0.81
C LEU A 15 -5.28 11.70 -0.06
N GLU A 16 -5.98 12.29 0.91
CA GLU A 16 -5.49 13.40 1.73
C GLU A 16 -4.20 13.03 2.49
N THR A 17 -4.12 11.81 3.06
CA THR A 17 -2.89 11.34 3.70
C THR A 17 -1.73 11.28 2.69
N ALA A 18 -1.95 10.68 1.51
CA ALA A 18 -0.93 10.56 0.47
C ALA A 18 -0.47 11.94 -0.06
N GLU A 19 -1.40 12.87 -0.23
CA GLU A 19 -1.13 14.24 -0.66
C GLU A 19 -0.30 15.00 0.38
N LEU A 20 -0.69 14.93 1.66
CA LEU A 20 0.01 15.60 2.75
C LEU A 20 1.42 15.05 3.01
N MET A 21 1.71 13.80 2.63
CA MET A 21 3.07 13.25 2.70
C MET A 21 4.05 13.96 1.74
N GLY A 22 3.56 14.60 0.67
CA GLY A 22 4.38 15.43 -0.22
C GLY A 22 5.54 14.70 -0.91
N LEU A 23 5.40 13.40 -1.18
CA LEU A 23 6.48 12.55 -1.69
C LEU A 23 6.57 12.44 -3.22
N ALA A 24 5.42 12.51 -3.91
CA ALA A 24 5.26 12.52 -5.37
C ALA A 24 3.79 12.88 -5.72
N GLU A 25 3.45 12.93 -7.00
CA GLU A 25 2.04 12.96 -7.45
C GLU A 25 1.31 11.70 -6.98
N VAL A 26 0.07 11.86 -6.50
CA VAL A 26 -0.74 10.75 -5.98
C VAL A 26 -1.58 10.16 -7.11
N GLU A 27 -1.39 8.87 -7.35
CA GLU A 27 -2.14 8.10 -8.34
C GLU A 27 -3.23 7.26 -7.63
N PRO A 28 -4.53 7.51 -7.89
CA PRO A 28 -5.58 6.68 -7.33
C PRO A 28 -5.55 5.26 -7.90
N PHE A 29 -5.56 4.25 -7.03
CA PHE A 29 -5.47 2.84 -7.39
C PHE A 29 -6.60 2.04 -6.73
N THR A 30 -7.59 1.64 -7.54
CA THR A 30 -8.83 0.98 -7.10
C THR A 30 -8.62 -0.25 -6.20
N PRO A 31 -7.63 -1.13 -6.44
CA PRO A 31 -7.38 -2.30 -5.59
C PRO A 31 -6.98 -1.95 -4.15
N LEU A 32 -6.56 -0.72 -3.87
CA LEU A 32 -6.30 -0.25 -2.52
C LEU A 32 -7.56 0.19 -1.78
N ASN A 33 -8.73 0.20 -2.40
CA ASN A 33 -9.98 0.54 -1.72
C ASN A 33 -10.31 -0.44 -0.60
N SER A 34 -11.04 0.03 0.41
CA SER A 34 -11.42 -0.85 1.51
C SER A 34 -12.47 -1.85 1.06
N PHE A 35 -12.14 -3.14 1.14
CA PHE A 35 -13.11 -4.23 1.03
C PHE A 35 -13.73 -4.61 2.38
N PHE A 36 -13.55 -3.82 3.46
CA PHE A 36 -14.04 -4.18 4.80
C PHE A 36 -15.54 -4.49 4.84
N ARG A 37 -16.35 -3.74 4.06
CA ARG A 37 -17.80 -3.94 3.95
C ARG A 37 -18.21 -5.06 2.99
N ASP A 38 -17.32 -5.44 2.09
CA ASP A 38 -17.56 -6.49 1.09
C ASP A 38 -16.31 -7.37 0.95
N ARG A 39 -16.18 -8.32 1.88
CA ARG A 39 -15.03 -9.22 1.92
C ARG A 39 -14.96 -10.18 0.74
N SER A 40 -16.01 -10.29 -0.08
CA SER A 40 -15.95 -11.10 -1.30
C SER A 40 -14.93 -10.56 -2.31
N MET A 41 -14.60 -9.27 -2.22
CA MET A 41 -13.60 -8.61 -3.07
C MET A 41 -12.16 -8.79 -2.60
N ALA A 42 -11.93 -9.31 -1.39
CA ALA A 42 -10.62 -9.33 -0.74
C ALA A 42 -9.55 -10.09 -1.54
N GLU A 43 -9.88 -11.30 -2.02
CA GLU A 43 -8.94 -12.15 -2.77
C GLU A 43 -8.52 -11.51 -4.10
N ALA A 44 -9.51 -11.00 -4.85
CA ALA A 44 -9.26 -10.35 -6.14
C ALA A 44 -8.40 -9.09 -5.98
N GLN A 45 -8.75 -8.20 -5.04
CA GLN A 45 -8.00 -6.97 -4.79
C GLN A 45 -6.58 -7.27 -4.29
N THR A 46 -6.42 -8.20 -3.34
CA THR A 46 -5.11 -8.57 -2.81
C THR A 46 -4.22 -9.17 -3.91
N THR A 47 -4.78 -10.01 -4.77
CA THR A 47 -4.07 -10.59 -5.92
C THR A 47 -3.62 -9.51 -6.91
N GLU A 48 -4.47 -8.54 -7.22
CA GLU A 48 -4.13 -7.43 -8.13
C GLU A 48 -3.02 -6.54 -7.54
N VAL A 49 -3.06 -6.25 -6.23
CA VAL A 49 -1.96 -5.54 -5.54
C VAL A 49 -0.66 -6.34 -5.58
N GLN A 50 -0.69 -7.64 -5.34
CA GLN A 50 0.50 -8.50 -5.40
C GLN A 50 1.08 -8.56 -6.81
N GLN A 51 0.23 -8.73 -7.84
CA GLN A 51 0.66 -8.74 -9.23
C GLN A 51 1.29 -7.40 -9.63
N TYR A 52 0.69 -6.29 -9.19
CA TYR A 52 1.25 -4.96 -9.41
C TYR A 52 2.64 -4.81 -8.76
N LEU A 53 2.79 -5.19 -7.49
CA LEU A 53 4.06 -5.12 -6.77
C LEU A 53 5.15 -6.00 -7.40
N LEU A 54 4.79 -7.19 -7.88
CA LEU A 54 5.72 -8.14 -8.48
C LEU A 54 5.98 -7.89 -9.98
N SER A 55 5.26 -6.95 -10.59
CA SER A 55 5.53 -6.56 -11.97
C SER A 55 6.89 -5.87 -12.08
N PRO A 56 7.66 -6.09 -13.16
CA PRO A 56 8.93 -5.42 -13.34
C PRO A 56 8.75 -3.90 -13.32
N ALA A 57 9.30 -3.24 -12.30
CA ALA A 57 9.26 -1.80 -12.20
C ALA A 57 10.10 -1.18 -13.34
N GLU A 58 9.51 -0.26 -14.10
CA GLU A 58 10.25 0.48 -15.13
C GLU A 58 11.37 1.33 -14.53
N THR A 59 11.17 1.83 -13.30
CA THR A 59 12.16 2.61 -12.56
C THR A 59 12.38 2.01 -11.16
N PRO A 60 13.61 1.59 -10.81
CA PRO A 60 13.93 1.14 -9.46
C PRO A 60 13.72 2.25 -8.42
N GLY A 61 13.11 1.95 -7.28
CA GLY A 61 12.91 2.94 -6.23
C GLY A 61 11.96 2.51 -5.13
N VAL A 62 11.56 3.48 -4.30
CA VAL A 62 10.56 3.29 -3.24
C VAL A 62 9.19 3.66 -3.79
N MET A 63 8.24 2.72 -3.67
CA MET A 63 6.83 2.94 -3.91
C MET A 63 6.10 3.08 -2.58
N VAL A 64 5.21 4.05 -2.47
CA VAL A 64 4.35 4.25 -1.30
C VAL A 64 2.91 3.92 -1.70
N MET A 65 2.27 3.01 -0.97
CA MET A 65 0.86 2.67 -1.14
C MET A 65 0.09 3.08 0.11
N VAL A 66 -0.87 4.01 -0.01
CA VAL A 66 -1.71 4.45 1.11
C VAL A 66 -3.07 3.78 1.05
N THR A 67 -3.41 2.99 2.06
CA THR A 67 -4.60 2.14 2.05
C THR A 67 -5.19 1.95 3.46
N HIS A 68 -6.08 0.97 3.62
CA HIS A 68 -6.81 0.64 4.84
C HIS A 68 -6.16 -0.55 5.53
N GLN A 69 -6.42 -0.70 6.83
CA GLN A 69 -5.93 -1.82 7.63
C GLN A 69 -6.17 -3.19 6.96
N VAL A 70 -7.36 -3.42 6.39
CA VAL A 70 -7.71 -4.71 5.76
C VAL A 70 -6.79 -5.09 4.60
N ASN A 71 -6.40 -4.14 3.75
CA ASN A 71 -5.47 -4.41 2.65
C ASN A 71 -4.08 -4.75 3.18
N VAL A 72 -3.59 -4.02 4.18
CA VAL A 72 -2.29 -4.31 4.82
C VAL A 72 -2.31 -5.69 5.48
N THR A 73 -3.39 -6.02 6.18
CA THR A 73 -3.54 -7.32 6.84
C THR A 73 -3.58 -8.46 5.86
N ASP A 74 -4.36 -8.39 4.80
CA ASP A 74 -4.45 -9.49 3.83
C ASP A 74 -3.15 -9.64 3.02
N LEU A 75 -2.44 -8.54 2.76
CA LEU A 75 -1.15 -8.57 2.04
C LEU A 75 0.01 -9.09 2.90
N THR A 76 0.02 -8.79 4.20
CA THR A 76 1.22 -8.96 5.05
C THR A 76 1.03 -9.82 6.30
N GLY A 77 -0.21 -10.14 6.66
CA GLY A 77 -0.58 -10.78 7.91
C GLY A 77 -0.53 -9.85 9.14
N ILE A 78 -0.17 -8.58 8.98
CA ILE A 78 -0.03 -7.61 10.08
C ILE A 78 -1.31 -6.80 10.23
N VAL A 79 -1.72 -6.56 11.48
CA VAL A 79 -2.83 -5.66 11.81
C VAL A 79 -2.23 -4.31 12.26
N PRO A 80 -2.06 -3.33 11.33
CA PRO A 80 -1.44 -2.05 11.68
C PRO A 80 -2.39 -1.15 12.48
N GLN A 81 -1.80 -0.26 13.29
CA GLN A 81 -2.50 0.89 13.85
C GLN A 81 -2.70 1.99 12.79
N SER A 82 -3.58 2.97 13.08
CA SER A 82 -3.74 4.13 12.22
C SER A 82 -2.43 4.91 12.11
N GLY A 83 -1.94 5.15 10.90
CA GLY A 83 -0.66 5.83 10.66
C GLY A 83 0.58 4.92 10.76
N GLU A 84 0.43 3.63 11.07
CA GLU A 84 1.53 2.66 11.00
C GLU A 84 1.79 2.24 9.56
N ALA A 85 3.06 2.16 9.18
CA ALA A 85 3.50 1.72 7.86
C ALA A 85 4.27 0.39 7.96
N VAL A 86 3.98 -0.54 7.06
CA VAL A 86 4.74 -1.80 6.91
C VAL A 86 5.67 -1.66 5.71
N VAL A 87 6.96 -1.97 5.89
CA VAL A 87 7.95 -1.89 4.82
C VAL A 87 8.19 -3.27 4.24
N LEU A 88 7.93 -3.42 2.95
CA LEU A 88 8.14 -4.64 2.19
C LEU A 88 9.32 -4.47 1.24
N ARG A 89 10.16 -5.50 1.15
CA ARG A 89 11.10 -5.70 0.05
C ARG A 89 10.41 -6.56 -1.00
N VAL A 90 10.35 -6.04 -2.23
CA VAL A 90 9.93 -6.78 -3.41
C VAL A 90 11.19 -7.40 -4.05
N ALA A 91 11.17 -8.70 -4.31
CA ALA A 91 12.23 -9.41 -5.03
C ALA A 91 11.64 -10.51 -5.91
N ASP A 92 11.84 -10.41 -7.23
CA ASP A 92 11.38 -11.32 -8.29
C ASP A 92 9.92 -11.78 -8.14
N THR A 93 9.69 -12.78 -7.29
CA THR A 93 8.37 -13.41 -7.05
C THR A 93 7.96 -13.39 -5.58
N SER A 94 8.59 -12.56 -4.76
CA SER A 94 8.42 -12.57 -3.30
C SER A 94 8.28 -11.18 -2.71
N LEU A 95 7.43 -11.09 -1.70
CA LEU A 95 7.27 -9.93 -0.82
C LEU A 95 7.77 -10.33 0.56
N THR A 96 8.82 -9.65 1.05
CA THR A 96 9.38 -9.92 2.37
C THR A 96 9.24 -8.69 3.24
N GLN A 97 8.64 -8.83 4.42
CA GLN A 97 8.66 -7.73 5.39
C GLN A 97 10.08 -7.47 5.88
N ILE A 98 10.48 -6.20 5.83
CA ILE A 98 11.79 -5.74 6.32
C ILE A 98 11.70 -4.70 7.43
N GLY A 99 10.51 -4.21 7.78
CA GLY A 99 10.33 -3.26 8.87
C GLY A 99 8.89 -2.81 9.09
N GLN A 100 8.69 -2.02 10.15
CA GLN A 100 7.45 -1.28 10.44
C GLN A 100 7.84 0.11 10.98
N PHE A 101 7.13 1.15 10.58
CA PHE A 101 7.19 2.47 11.18
C PHE A 101 5.91 2.70 11.97
N ARG A 102 6.04 2.86 13.28
CA ARG A 102 4.92 3.13 14.16
C ARG A 102 4.82 4.63 14.42
N PRO A 103 3.61 5.19 14.45
CA PRO A 103 3.42 6.56 14.90
C PRO A 103 3.83 6.65 16.38
N GLU A 104 4.59 7.68 16.75
CA GLU A 104 4.79 8.03 18.16
C GLU A 104 3.50 8.70 18.65
N LEU A 105 2.91 8.15 19.71
CA LEU A 105 1.74 8.69 20.40
C LEU A 105 2.15 9.71 21.45
#